data_AF-A0A958XDY5-F1
#
_entry.id   AF-A0A958XDY5-F1
#
_cell.length_a   1.000
_cell.length_b   1.000
_cell.length_c   1.000
_cell.angle_alpha   90.00
_cell.angle_beta   90.00
_cell.angle_gamma   90.00
#
_symmetry.space_group_name_H-M   'P 1'
#
loop_
_entity.id
_entity.type
_entity.pdbx_description
1 polymer ?
#
loop_
_entity_poly.entity_id
_entity_poly.type
_entity_poly.pdbx_seq_one_letter_code
_entity_poly.pdbx_strand_id
1 'polypeptide(L)'
;PDQIDPIGGIGNPSGEVQPDNTNRTQLDISSGMLVLSDKFYVGAALKHLNSPSESILLVNDNLSRGLPLRYVLHGGTEIVVKEGNKVQPTSFVSPNFLFVSQGPYRQLNVGAYAGLGAIVAGAWYRHAFRNSDAAILMAGFRQGVFKMGVSYDLTVSGLSSQAGGTFEVSLGILFDQSEHLRKKKSRAGINDCIRMFQ
;
A
#
# COMPACT_ATOMS: atom_id res chain seq x y z
N PRO A 1 -20.48 -27.14 -15.38
CA PRO A 1 -20.92 -26.09 -16.32
C PRO A 1 -22.20 -26.55 -17.04
N ASP A 2 -23.35 -26.12 -16.55
CA ASP A 2 -24.71 -26.38 -17.07
C ASP A 2 -25.07 -25.50 -18.29
N GLN A 3 -24.24 -24.50 -18.58
CA GLN A 3 -24.46 -23.48 -19.61
C GLN A 3 -23.68 -23.71 -20.91
N ILE A 4 -22.80 -24.72 -21.00
CA ILE A 4 -21.99 -24.95 -22.21
C ILE A 4 -22.27 -26.36 -22.73
N ASP A 5 -22.99 -26.42 -23.85
CA ASP A 5 -23.16 -27.65 -24.63
C ASP A 5 -21.95 -27.81 -25.58
N PRO A 6 -21.22 -28.94 -25.55
CA PRO A 6 -20.08 -29.18 -26.43
C PRO A 6 -20.40 -29.16 -27.94
N ILE A 7 -21.67 -29.24 -28.34
CA ILE A 7 -22.10 -29.25 -29.75
C ILE A 7 -22.85 -27.96 -30.14
N GLY A 8 -23.56 -27.32 -29.20
CA GLY A 8 -24.48 -26.20 -29.46
C GLY A 8 -24.08 -24.83 -28.88
N GLY A 9 -22.96 -24.73 -28.16
CA GLY A 9 -22.55 -23.48 -27.50
C GLY A 9 -23.39 -23.16 -26.27
N ILE A 10 -23.53 -21.88 -25.93
CA ILE A 10 -24.27 -21.42 -24.73
C ILE A 10 -25.77 -21.49 -25.02
N GLY A 11 -26.43 -22.56 -24.58
CA GLY A 11 -27.83 -22.86 -24.93
C GLY A 11 -28.87 -22.64 -23.83
N ASN A 12 -28.48 -22.63 -22.55
CA ASN A 12 -29.40 -22.49 -21.42
C ASN A 12 -29.15 -21.18 -20.67
N PRO A 13 -30.19 -20.39 -20.31
CA PRO A 13 -30.03 -19.26 -19.40
C PRO A 13 -29.55 -19.78 -18.04
N SER A 14 -28.71 -19.01 -17.35
CA SER A 14 -28.27 -19.36 -16.01
C SER A 14 -29.49 -19.42 -15.07
N GLY A 15 -29.50 -20.40 -14.16
CA GLY A 15 -30.46 -20.42 -13.03
C GLY A 15 -30.11 -19.41 -11.93
N GLU A 16 -29.19 -18.48 -12.20
CA GLU A 16 -28.75 -17.46 -11.26
C GLU A 16 -29.76 -16.33 -11.23
N VAL A 17 -30.42 -16.13 -10.09
CA VAL A 17 -31.31 -14.99 -9.88
C VAL A 17 -30.46 -13.73 -9.84
N GLN A 18 -30.57 -12.90 -10.88
CA GLN A 18 -29.89 -11.62 -10.94
C GLN A 18 -30.36 -10.74 -9.77
N PRO A 19 -29.45 -10.15 -8.98
CA PRO A 19 -29.85 -9.27 -7.88
C PRO A 19 -30.57 -8.03 -8.41
N ASP A 20 -31.66 -7.64 -7.73
CA ASP A 20 -32.49 -6.47 -8.06
C ASP A 20 -31.70 -5.15 -8.09
N ASN A 21 -30.55 -5.12 -7.40
CA ASN A 21 -29.62 -4.02 -7.44
C ASN A 21 -28.20 -4.54 -7.67
N THR A 22 -27.57 -4.08 -8.75
CA THR A 22 -26.19 -4.43 -9.12
C THR A 22 -25.15 -3.47 -8.54
N ASN A 23 -25.59 -2.43 -7.82
CA ASN A 23 -24.71 -1.45 -7.20
C ASN A 23 -25.10 -1.16 -5.74
N ARG A 24 -24.14 -1.28 -4.82
CA ARG A 24 -24.35 -1.01 -3.40
C ARG A 24 -23.21 -0.15 -2.86
N THR A 25 -23.53 1.09 -2.49
CA THR A 25 -22.58 1.99 -1.82
C THR A 25 -22.74 1.85 -0.32
N GLN A 26 -21.64 1.64 0.39
CA GLN A 26 -21.63 1.58 1.85
C GLN A 26 -20.60 2.54 2.43
N LEU A 27 -20.94 3.09 3.59
CA LEU A 27 -20.01 3.86 4.38
C LEU A 27 -18.98 2.90 4.99
N ASP A 28 -17.69 3.23 4.90
CA ASP A 28 -16.62 2.53 5.62
C ASP A 28 -15.88 3.51 6.51
N ILE A 29 -15.79 3.20 7.80
CA ILE A 29 -15.15 4.03 8.81
C ILE A 29 -13.81 3.42 9.21
N SER A 30 -12.77 4.25 9.17
CA SER A 30 -11.41 3.90 9.59
C SER A 30 -10.86 4.94 10.56
N SER A 31 -9.96 4.52 11.45
CA SER A 31 -9.26 5.40 12.39
C SER A 31 -7.79 4.99 12.50
N GLY A 32 -6.91 5.94 12.80
CA GLY A 32 -5.49 5.65 12.94
C GLY A 32 -4.73 6.74 13.69
N MET A 33 -3.54 6.39 14.16
CA MET A 33 -2.65 7.27 14.91
C MET A 33 -1.23 7.09 14.39
N LEU A 34 -0.49 8.20 14.34
CA LEU A 34 0.91 8.25 13.92
C LEU A 34 1.70 9.07 14.93
N VAL A 35 2.79 8.51 15.42
CA VAL A 35 3.78 9.20 16.26
C VAL A 35 5.01 9.46 15.41
N LEU A 36 5.41 10.72 15.33
CA LEU A 36 6.56 11.18 14.56
C LEU A 36 7.65 11.70 15.51
N SER A 37 8.89 11.33 15.20
CA SER A 37 10.11 11.83 15.82
C SER A 37 11.12 12.12 14.71
N ASP A 38 12.19 12.83 15.03
CA ASP A 38 13.24 13.21 14.07
C ASP A 38 14.00 12.00 13.49
N LYS A 39 13.90 10.84 14.15
CA LYS A 39 14.63 9.61 13.77
C LYS A 39 13.73 8.44 13.48
N PHE A 40 12.49 8.43 13.95
CA PHE A 40 11.61 7.29 13.80
C PHE A 40 10.15 7.71 13.70
N TYR A 41 9.36 6.83 13.11
CA TYR A 41 7.92 6.92 13.11
C TYR A 41 7.31 5.58 13.46
N VAL A 42 6.17 5.62 14.13
CA VAL A 42 5.37 4.43 14.42
C VAL A 42 3.90 4.81 14.33
N GLY A 43 3.11 3.97 13.69
CA GLY A 43 1.69 4.22 13.49
C GLY A 43 0.89 2.94 13.52
N ALA A 44 -0.37 3.09 13.90
CA ALA A 44 -1.36 2.03 13.88
C ALA A 44 -2.66 2.53 13.28
N ALA A 45 -3.36 1.67 12.56
CA ALA A 45 -4.66 1.99 11.98
C ALA A 45 -5.62 0.80 12.06
N LEU A 46 -6.90 1.11 12.24
CA LEU A 46 -8.04 0.22 12.21
C LEU A 46 -8.91 0.63 11.02
N LYS A 47 -9.19 -0.30 10.11
CA LYS A 47 -10.11 -0.11 8.99
C LYS A 47 -11.31 -1.05 9.10
N HIS A 48 -12.44 -0.67 8.50
CA HIS A 48 -13.68 -1.46 8.55
C HIS A 48 -14.27 -1.53 9.96
N LEU A 49 -14.21 -0.42 10.71
CA LEU A 49 -14.71 -0.34 12.10
C LEU A 49 -16.21 -0.62 12.18
N ASN A 50 -16.96 -0.25 11.15
CA ASN A 50 -18.39 -0.48 11.03
C ASN A 50 -18.73 -1.74 10.21
N SER A 51 -17.72 -2.57 9.87
CA SER A 51 -17.85 -3.84 9.14
C SER A 51 -18.90 -3.80 8.01
N PRO A 52 -18.71 -2.94 6.98
CA PRO A 52 -19.68 -2.82 5.90
C PRO A 52 -19.91 -4.17 5.21
N SER A 53 -21.14 -4.45 4.81
CA SER A 53 -21.47 -5.66 4.06
C SER A 53 -20.92 -5.56 2.64
N GLU A 54 -20.38 -6.63 2.07
CA GLU A 54 -20.03 -6.66 0.63
C GLU A 54 -21.05 -7.45 -0.20
N SER A 55 -22.17 -7.86 0.40
CA SER A 55 -23.14 -8.71 -0.30
C SER A 55 -23.98 -7.90 -1.28
N ILE A 56 -23.85 -8.23 -2.56
CA ILE A 56 -24.71 -7.78 -3.66
C ILE A 56 -25.97 -8.67 -3.75
N LEU A 57 -25.87 -9.93 -3.32
CA LEU A 57 -26.98 -10.87 -3.28
C LEU A 57 -27.76 -10.70 -1.96
N LEU A 58 -29.05 -10.37 -2.07
CA LEU A 58 -29.98 -10.22 -0.93
C LEU A 58 -30.42 -11.56 -0.32
N VAL A 59 -29.88 -12.68 -0.81
CA VAL A 59 -30.41 -14.02 -0.49
C VAL A 59 -30.23 -14.41 0.98
N ASN A 60 -29.33 -13.76 1.74
CA ASN A 60 -29.22 -13.99 3.18
C ASN A 60 -28.53 -12.82 3.91
N ASP A 61 -29.26 -11.73 4.20
CA ASP A 61 -28.73 -10.61 5.02
C ASP A 61 -28.21 -11.07 6.39
N ASN A 62 -28.72 -12.19 6.93
CA ASN A 62 -28.26 -12.80 8.19
C ASN A 62 -26.93 -13.58 8.08
N LEU A 63 -26.40 -13.81 6.87
CA LEU A 63 -25.18 -14.60 6.64
C LEU A 63 -24.00 -13.75 6.12
N SER A 64 -24.25 -12.49 5.76
CA SER A 64 -23.19 -11.58 5.32
C SER A 64 -22.39 -11.11 6.54
N ARG A 65 -21.20 -11.73 6.74
CA ARG A 65 -20.34 -11.47 7.91
C ARG A 65 -19.69 -10.08 7.96
N GLY A 66 -20.05 -9.18 7.05
CA GLY A 66 -19.39 -7.88 6.90
C GLY A 66 -17.92 -8.01 6.51
N LEU A 67 -17.33 -6.89 6.13
CA LEU A 67 -15.91 -6.82 5.84
C LEU A 67 -15.15 -6.93 7.17
N PRO A 68 -14.25 -7.92 7.33
CA PRO A 68 -13.58 -8.14 8.60
C PRO A 68 -12.68 -6.96 8.93
N LEU A 69 -12.69 -6.57 10.20
CA LEU A 69 -11.86 -5.50 10.75
C LEU A 69 -10.39 -5.73 10.37
N ARG A 70 -9.75 -4.69 9.83
CA ARG A 70 -8.36 -4.72 9.36
C ARG A 70 -7.48 -3.89 10.28
N TYR A 71 -6.50 -4.55 10.86
CA TYR A 71 -5.47 -3.96 11.71
C TYR A 71 -4.22 -3.71 10.89
N VAL A 72 -3.64 -2.53 11.04
CA VAL A 72 -2.37 -2.13 10.41
C VAL A 72 -1.47 -1.59 11.50
N LEU A 73 -0.25 -2.12 11.60
CA LEU A 73 0.82 -1.59 12.42
C LEU A 73 2.03 -1.35 11.52
N HIS A 74 2.62 -0.17 11.60
CA HIS A 74 3.77 0.17 10.77
C HIS A 74 4.73 1.05 11.53
N GLY A 75 5.97 1.06 11.08
CA GLY A 75 6.97 1.95 11.62
C GLY A 75 8.29 1.81 10.89
N GLY A 76 9.18 2.72 11.20
CA GLY A 76 10.51 2.75 10.62
C GLY A 76 11.37 3.82 11.26
N THR A 77 12.63 3.79 10.89
CA THR A 77 13.61 4.78 11.33
C THR A 77 14.38 5.29 10.14
N GLU A 78 14.84 6.54 10.21
CA GLU A 78 15.74 7.12 9.22
C GLU A 78 17.13 7.27 9.84
N ILE A 79 18.11 6.64 9.21
CA ILE A 79 19.51 6.66 9.60
C ILE A 79 20.26 7.45 8.54
N VAL A 80 20.73 8.64 8.88
CA VAL A 80 21.57 9.45 8.00
C VAL A 80 22.96 8.81 7.92
N VAL A 81 23.34 8.35 6.74
CA VAL A 81 24.65 7.72 6.48
C VAL A 81 25.69 8.80 6.18
N LYS A 82 25.30 9.84 5.46
CA LYS A 82 26.16 10.97 5.12
C LYS A 82 25.36 12.25 5.15
N GLU A 83 25.78 13.17 6.01
CA GLU A 83 25.21 14.52 6.04
C GLU A 83 25.48 15.22 4.71
N GLY A 84 24.46 15.93 4.22
CA GLY A 84 24.59 16.71 2.99
C GLY A 84 25.36 18.00 3.26
N ASN A 85 26.02 18.52 2.24
CA ASN A 85 26.58 19.86 2.24
C ASN A 85 26.01 20.66 1.06
N LYS A 86 26.50 21.90 0.83
CA LYS A 86 26.02 22.75 -0.28
C LYS A 86 26.18 22.13 -1.68
N VAL A 87 27.03 21.10 -1.81
CA VAL A 87 27.40 20.46 -3.08
C VAL A 87 26.85 19.04 -3.19
N GLN A 88 26.81 18.31 -2.08
CA GLN A 88 26.44 16.90 -2.02
C GLN A 88 25.16 16.72 -1.20
N PRO A 89 24.13 16.09 -1.76
CA PRO A 89 22.89 15.86 -1.03
C PRO A 89 23.10 14.83 0.10
N THR A 90 22.23 14.89 1.10
CA THR A 90 22.22 13.94 2.23
C THR A 90 21.88 12.53 1.73
N SER A 91 22.60 11.54 2.27
CA SER A 91 22.31 10.12 2.05
C SER A 91 21.75 9.49 3.31
N PHE A 92 20.69 8.70 3.18
CA PHE A 92 20.04 8.03 4.30
C PHE A 92 19.67 6.59 3.95
N VAL A 93 19.55 5.77 4.99
CA VAL A 93 18.95 4.44 4.93
C VAL A 93 17.79 4.42 5.90
N SER A 94 16.65 3.90 5.47
CA SER A 94 15.44 3.84 6.25
C SER A 94 14.92 2.40 6.30
N PRO A 95 15.20 1.62 7.35
CA PRO A 95 14.53 0.35 7.59
C PRO A 95 13.10 0.57 8.09
N ASN A 96 12.18 -0.22 7.58
CA ASN A 96 10.74 -0.10 7.81
C ASN A 96 10.09 -1.48 7.94
N PHE A 97 8.96 -1.50 8.64
CA PHE A 97 8.09 -2.66 8.70
C PHE A 97 6.62 -2.25 8.59
N LEU A 98 5.81 -3.18 8.08
CA LEU A 98 4.37 -3.05 7.95
C LEU A 98 3.73 -4.41 8.23
N PHE A 99 3.00 -4.50 9.33
CA PHE A 99 2.19 -5.64 9.69
C PHE A 99 0.71 -5.35 9.41
N VAL A 100 0.04 -6.27 8.72
CA VAL A 100 -1.38 -6.17 8.38
C VAL A 100 -2.07 -7.47 8.77
N SER A 101 -3.21 -7.36 9.44
CA SER A 101 -4.07 -8.50 9.78
C SER A 101 -5.51 -8.18 9.40
N GLN A 102 -6.14 -9.06 8.61
CA GLN A 102 -7.54 -8.93 8.21
C GLN A 102 -8.18 -10.32 8.10
N GLY A 103 -9.19 -10.58 8.94
CA GLY A 103 -9.81 -11.90 9.04
C GLY A 103 -8.75 -12.99 9.31
N PRO A 104 -8.71 -14.08 8.52
CA PRO A 104 -7.71 -15.13 8.69
C PRO A 104 -6.33 -14.79 8.09
N TYR A 105 -6.21 -13.71 7.32
CA TYR A 105 -4.99 -13.35 6.60
C TYR A 105 -4.13 -12.42 7.45
N ARG A 106 -2.84 -12.74 7.50
CA ARG A 106 -1.81 -11.94 8.17
C ARG A 106 -0.64 -11.77 7.22
N GLN A 107 -0.04 -10.59 7.25
CA GLN A 107 1.07 -10.24 6.38
C GLN A 107 2.05 -9.36 7.15
N LEU A 108 3.34 -9.69 7.07
CA LEU A 108 4.43 -8.89 7.59
C LEU A 108 5.35 -8.50 6.43
N ASN A 109 5.45 -7.20 6.16
CA ASN A 109 6.42 -6.66 5.24
C ASN A 109 7.56 -6.06 6.06
N VAL A 110 8.79 -6.38 5.70
CA VAL A 110 10.01 -5.77 6.24
C VAL A 110 10.87 -5.34 5.07
N GLY A 111 11.46 -4.15 5.16
CA GLY A 111 12.22 -3.62 4.05
C GLY A 111 13.03 -2.42 4.43
N ALA A 112 13.79 -1.91 3.48
CA ALA A 112 14.55 -0.70 3.66
C ALA A 112 14.57 0.13 2.38
N TYR A 113 14.68 1.44 2.57
CA TYR A 113 14.98 2.40 1.52
C TYR A 113 16.38 2.95 1.69
N ALA A 114 17.01 3.31 0.59
CA ALA A 114 18.21 4.11 0.55
C ALA A 114 17.96 5.34 -0.33
N GLY A 115 18.17 6.52 0.24
CA GLY A 115 18.11 7.79 -0.49
C GLY A 115 19.51 8.29 -0.81
N LEU A 116 19.75 8.63 -2.07
CA LEU A 116 20.98 9.23 -2.58
C LEU A 116 20.60 10.49 -3.37
N GLY A 117 20.37 11.59 -2.65
CA GLY A 117 19.91 12.85 -3.24
C GLY A 117 18.56 12.76 -3.93
N ALA A 118 18.55 12.88 -5.26
CA ALA A 118 17.33 12.84 -6.06
C ALA A 118 16.86 11.40 -6.31
N ILE A 119 17.68 10.38 -6.05
CA ILE A 119 17.36 8.98 -6.31
C ILE A 119 17.01 8.29 -4.98
N VAL A 120 15.97 7.47 -5.01
CA VAL A 120 15.60 6.57 -3.90
C VAL A 120 15.52 5.15 -4.45
N ALA A 121 16.14 4.21 -3.76
CA ALA A 121 15.97 2.78 -4.03
C ALA A 121 15.40 2.10 -2.80
N GLY A 122 14.70 0.99 -2.97
CA GLY A 122 14.14 0.23 -1.86
C GLY A 122 14.00 -1.25 -2.17
N ALA A 123 14.08 -2.05 -1.12
CA ALA A 123 13.82 -3.47 -1.18
C ALA A 123 12.94 -3.87 -0.01
N TRP A 124 11.96 -4.71 -0.26
CA TRP A 124 11.06 -5.24 0.75
C TRP A 124 10.92 -6.75 0.59
N TYR A 125 10.67 -7.40 1.70
CA TYR A 125 10.25 -8.78 1.77
C TYR A 125 8.89 -8.84 2.46
N ARG A 126 7.92 -9.41 1.76
CA ARG A 126 6.57 -9.68 2.23
C ARG A 126 6.48 -11.14 2.61
N HIS A 127 6.32 -11.39 3.90
CA HIS A 127 5.95 -12.69 4.43
C HIS A 127 4.44 -12.74 4.67
N ALA A 128 3.74 -13.61 3.96
CA ALA A 128 2.30 -13.80 4.11
C ALA A 128 2.02 -15.17 4.70
N PHE A 129 1.49 -15.22 5.93
CA PHE A 129 1.32 -16.46 6.69
C PHE A 129 0.38 -17.50 6.02
N ARG A 130 -0.42 -17.07 5.05
CA ARG A 130 -1.36 -17.92 4.30
C ARG A 130 -1.25 -17.77 2.78
N ASN A 131 -0.51 -16.78 2.29
CA ASN A 131 -0.40 -16.47 0.86
C ASN A 131 1.05 -16.60 0.41
N SER A 132 1.30 -16.32 -0.86
CA SER A 132 2.65 -16.30 -1.40
C SER A 132 3.50 -15.17 -0.82
N ASP A 133 4.71 -15.52 -0.41
CA ASP A 133 5.77 -14.57 -0.09
C ASP A 133 6.26 -13.87 -1.36
N ALA A 134 6.68 -12.61 -1.20
CA ALA A 134 7.21 -11.81 -2.29
C ALA A 134 8.40 -10.95 -1.87
N ALA A 135 9.36 -10.76 -2.78
CA ALA A 135 10.40 -9.77 -2.69
C ALA A 135 10.05 -8.61 -3.63
N ILE A 136 10.07 -7.39 -3.13
CA ILE A 136 9.67 -6.20 -3.89
C ILE A 136 10.91 -5.32 -4.03
N LEU A 137 11.26 -4.98 -5.25
CA LEU A 137 12.33 -4.03 -5.55
C LEU A 137 11.73 -2.76 -6.10
N MET A 138 12.29 -1.62 -5.71
CA MET A 138 11.84 -0.34 -6.25
C MET A 138 12.96 0.66 -6.43
N ALA A 139 12.78 1.51 -7.43
CA ALA A 139 13.64 2.65 -7.71
C ALA A 139 12.75 3.86 -8.01
N GLY A 140 13.16 5.02 -7.56
CA GLY A 140 12.41 6.25 -7.71
C GLY A 140 13.32 7.46 -7.82
N PHE A 141 12.72 8.52 -8.34
CA PHE A 141 13.38 9.78 -8.60
C PHE A 141 12.49 10.92 -8.06
N ARG A 142 13.10 11.84 -7.32
CA ARG A 142 12.47 13.03 -6.77
C ARG A 142 13.23 14.27 -7.22
N GLN A 143 12.55 15.16 -7.94
CA GLN A 143 13.10 16.44 -8.35
C GLN A 143 12.02 17.53 -8.31
N GLY A 144 12.23 18.53 -7.46
CA GLY A 144 11.27 19.60 -7.25
C GLY A 144 9.90 19.06 -6.85
N VAL A 145 8.86 19.45 -7.59
CA VAL A 145 7.48 19.02 -7.32
C VAL A 145 7.19 17.59 -7.76
N PHE A 146 8.06 16.93 -8.52
CA PHE A 146 7.78 15.60 -9.08
C PHE A 146 8.46 14.49 -8.27
N LYS A 147 7.68 13.44 -7.99
CA LYS A 147 8.16 12.13 -7.52
C LYS A 147 7.71 11.06 -8.49
N MET A 148 8.63 10.25 -8.98
CA MET A 148 8.34 9.12 -9.84
C MET A 148 8.94 7.86 -9.22
N GLY A 149 8.26 6.72 -9.35
CA GLY A 149 8.73 5.46 -8.82
C GLY A 149 8.32 4.29 -9.71
N VAL A 150 9.20 3.32 -9.83
CA VAL A 150 8.92 2.02 -10.42
C VAL A 150 9.16 0.94 -9.39
N SER A 151 8.30 -0.06 -9.34
CA SER A 151 8.44 -1.22 -8.47
C SER A 151 8.17 -2.51 -9.23
N TYR A 152 8.82 -3.58 -8.75
CA TYR A 152 8.66 -4.91 -9.27
C TYR A 152 8.52 -5.93 -8.13
N ASP A 153 7.40 -6.64 -8.14
CA ASP A 153 7.03 -7.65 -7.14
C ASP A 153 7.40 -9.03 -7.67
N LEU A 154 8.40 -9.66 -7.06
CA LEU A 154 8.85 -11.02 -7.33
C LEU A 154 8.18 -11.98 -6.36
N THR A 155 7.38 -12.93 -6.86
CA THR A 155 6.82 -14.00 -6.03
C THR A 155 7.90 -15.04 -5.67
N VAL A 156 8.20 -15.21 -4.38
CA VAL A 156 9.29 -16.08 -3.88
C VAL A 156 8.78 -17.45 -3.40
N SER A 157 7.51 -17.57 -3.04
CA SER A 157 6.93 -18.84 -2.56
C SER A 157 6.84 -19.94 -3.64
N GLY A 158 6.50 -21.18 -3.24
CA GLY A 158 6.35 -22.35 -4.13
C GLY A 158 5.35 -22.22 -5.30
N LEU A 159 4.58 -21.13 -5.39
CA LEU A 159 3.80 -20.75 -6.58
C LEU A 159 4.60 -19.92 -7.62
N SER A 160 5.91 -19.73 -7.40
CA SER A 160 6.82 -18.95 -8.25
C SER A 160 6.78 -19.36 -9.73
N SER A 161 6.50 -20.64 -10.03
CA SER A 161 6.45 -21.17 -11.40
C SER A 161 5.27 -20.68 -12.25
N GLN A 162 4.20 -20.10 -11.66
CA GLN A 162 2.97 -19.77 -12.40
C GLN A 162 2.51 -18.30 -12.26
N ALA A 163 2.88 -17.62 -11.17
CA ALA A 163 2.32 -16.30 -10.85
C ALA A 163 3.03 -15.11 -11.54
N GLY A 164 4.23 -15.30 -12.10
CA GLY A 164 5.02 -14.19 -12.66
C GLY A 164 5.37 -13.11 -11.62
N GLY A 165 5.74 -11.93 -12.10
CA GLY A 165 5.95 -10.74 -11.26
C GLY A 165 5.12 -9.56 -11.74
N THR A 166 4.82 -8.62 -10.84
CA THR A 166 3.99 -7.44 -11.13
C THR A 166 4.87 -6.20 -11.25
N PHE A 167 4.68 -5.42 -12.32
CA PHE A 167 5.37 -4.14 -12.53
C PHE A 167 4.42 -2.98 -12.30
N GLU A 168 4.82 -2.03 -11.45
CA GLU A 168 4.03 -0.85 -11.12
C GLU A 168 4.81 0.43 -11.37
N VAL A 169 4.09 1.48 -11.80
CA VAL A 169 4.63 2.83 -12.02
C VAL A 169 3.81 3.83 -11.21
N SER A 170 4.47 4.73 -10.51
CA SER A 170 3.87 5.75 -9.66
C SER A 170 4.37 7.15 -10.02
N LEU A 171 3.45 8.13 -9.98
CA LEU A 171 3.72 9.55 -10.16
C LEU A 171 3.04 10.33 -9.04
N GLY A 172 3.81 11.16 -8.34
CA GLY A 172 3.34 12.06 -7.30
C GLY A 172 3.75 13.51 -7.60
N ILE A 173 2.85 14.44 -7.30
CA ILE A 173 3.08 15.88 -7.46
C ILE A 173 2.94 16.56 -6.09
N LEU A 174 4.03 17.18 -5.61
CA LEU A 174 4.12 17.85 -4.33
C LEU A 174 3.96 19.37 -4.52
N PHE A 175 2.75 19.86 -4.28
CA PHE A 175 2.45 21.30 -4.42
C PHE A 175 3.15 22.19 -3.37
N ASP A 176 3.46 21.64 -2.19
CA ASP A 176 4.15 22.36 -1.10
C ASP A 176 5.62 22.73 -1.44
N GLN A 177 6.22 22.05 -2.42
CA GLN A 177 7.60 22.34 -2.86
C GLN A 177 7.66 23.37 -4.01
N SER A 178 6.55 24.02 -4.35
CA SER A 178 6.53 25.12 -5.31
C SER A 178 7.25 26.36 -4.76
N GLU A 179 8.07 27.01 -5.59
CA GLU A 179 8.89 28.16 -5.17
C GLU A 179 8.05 29.33 -4.59
N HIS A 180 6.80 29.47 -5.04
CA HIS A 180 5.88 30.50 -4.57
C HIS A 180 5.40 30.28 -3.13
N LEU A 181 5.26 29.04 -2.67
CA LEU A 181 4.83 28.72 -1.31
C LEU A 181 6.00 28.64 -0.32
N ARG A 182 7.21 28.31 -0.80
CA ARG A 182 8.42 28.20 0.03
C ARG A 182 8.84 29.52 0.68
N LYS A 183 8.56 30.67 0.03
CA LYS A 183 8.85 32.01 0.59
C LYS A 183 7.95 32.42 1.76
N LYS A 184 6.84 31.72 2.00
CA LYS A 184 5.82 32.11 3.00
C LYS A 184 5.85 31.26 4.28
N LYS A 185 6.67 30.20 4.35
CA LYS A 185 6.74 29.31 5.53
C LYS A 185 7.76 29.82 6.56
N SER A 186 7.26 30.25 7.72
CA SER A 186 8.01 30.57 8.94
C SER A 186 7.91 29.48 10.03
N ARG A 187 7.15 28.40 9.79
CA ARG A 187 6.95 27.31 10.78
C ARG A 187 7.36 25.98 10.16
N ALA A 188 8.14 25.21 10.90
CA ALA A 188 8.45 23.82 10.57
C ALA A 188 7.14 23.05 10.34
N GLY A 189 7.02 22.38 9.20
CA GLY A 189 5.87 21.56 8.87
C GLY A 189 5.92 20.24 9.64
N ILE A 190 4.76 19.63 9.89
CA ILE A 190 4.66 18.31 10.53
C ILE A 190 5.44 17.23 9.72
N ASN A 191 5.63 17.46 8.41
CA ASN A 191 6.39 16.59 7.52
C ASN A 191 7.92 16.80 7.59
N ASP A 192 8.43 17.71 8.43
CA ASP A 192 9.86 18.03 8.50
C ASP A 192 10.69 17.06 9.37
N CYS A 193 10.03 16.16 10.12
CA CYS A 193 10.71 15.25 11.04
C CYS A 193 11.49 14.14 10.33
N ILE A 194 11.06 13.67 9.15
CA ILE A 194 11.74 12.56 8.44
C ILE A 194 11.82 12.87 6.93
N ARG A 195 13.03 12.82 6.37
CA ARG A 195 13.31 13.22 4.96
C ARG A 195 12.70 12.25 3.95
N MET A 196 12.41 11.02 4.37
CA MET A 196 11.63 10.03 3.63
C MET A 196 10.21 10.53 3.30
N PHE A 197 9.59 11.33 4.18
CA PHE A 197 8.25 11.89 3.96
C PHE A 197 8.28 13.24 3.22
N GLN A 198 9.43 13.91 3.18
CA GLN A 198 9.68 15.09 2.33
C GLN A 198 9.77 14.67 0.86
#